data_AF-A0A1H6QK14-F1
#
_entry.id   AF-A0A1H6QK14-F1
#
_cell.length_a   1.000
_cell.length_b   1.000
_cell.length_c   1.000
_cell.angle_alpha   90.00
_cell.angle_beta   90.00
_cell.angle_gamma   90.00
#
_symmetry.space_group_name_H-M   'P 1'
#
loop_
_entity.id
_entity.type
_entity.pdbx_description
1 polymer ?
#
loop_
_entity_poly.entity_id
_entity_poly.type
_entity_poly.pdbx_seq_one_letter_code
_entity_poly.pdbx_strand_id
1 'polypeptide(L)'
;MKRFWSEQEKEFVRENLDKTSRELAAAIGRPVQAVSVMISKMGLTREDLAPRSGIKSKFSDADIDFLRENIDKLTNREIAAHLQKTLTVVRNKIYELGLQRNEKPDEWSGDQVAFLVENYRTIGDVEIGELMNEMFPDSIRKFGRRTINKKRKLLGLLRSPAEIRAIIDDEKHKARCNTILRNSGSLHYKDGWVAMTLTGKNHTDQIPTFLKYPELIEFKRAQLKLNRALKKPDNDNCNNTID
;
A
#
# COMPACT_ATOMS: atom_id res chain seq x y z
N MET A 1 -33.98 -22.64 18.99
CA MET A 1 -35.24 -21.89 19.16
C MET A 1 -35.13 -20.59 18.37
N LYS A 2 -36.10 -20.24 17.51
CA LYS A 2 -36.06 -18.97 16.74
C LYS A 2 -36.41 -17.81 17.68
N ARG A 3 -35.46 -16.90 17.95
CA ARG A 3 -35.71 -15.69 18.75
C ARG A 3 -36.39 -14.62 17.90
N PHE A 4 -37.68 -14.40 18.12
CA PHE A 4 -38.46 -13.35 17.47
C PHE A 4 -37.95 -11.96 17.83
N TRP A 5 -38.16 -10.99 16.93
CA TRP A 5 -37.82 -9.58 17.15
C TRP A 5 -38.94 -8.90 17.92
N SER A 6 -38.63 -8.28 19.06
CA SER A 6 -39.59 -7.47 19.80
C SER A 6 -39.80 -6.12 19.11
N GLU A 7 -40.91 -5.45 19.41
CA GLU A 7 -41.17 -4.10 18.89
C GLU A 7 -40.15 -3.08 19.40
N GLN A 8 -39.67 -3.23 20.64
CA GLN A 8 -38.61 -2.38 21.20
C GLN A 8 -37.29 -2.51 20.42
N GLU A 9 -36.93 -3.74 20.03
CA GLU A 9 -35.72 -3.97 19.22
C GLU A 9 -35.86 -3.35 17.82
N LYS A 10 -37.06 -3.37 17.24
CA LYS A 10 -37.31 -2.74 15.93
C LYS A 10 -37.28 -1.23 16.01
N GLU A 11 -37.89 -0.64 17.05
CA GLU A 11 -37.90 0.81 17.27
C GLU A 11 -36.48 1.34 17.48
N PHE A 12 -35.70 0.67 18.33
CA PHE A 12 -34.30 1.04 18.56
C PHE A 12 -33.49 1.06 17.25
N VAL A 13 -33.73 0.09 16.36
CA VAL A 13 -33.07 0.06 15.03
C VAL A 13 -33.51 1.22 14.15
N ARG A 14 -34.77 1.66 14.19
CA ARG A 14 -35.26 2.82 13.42
C ARG A 14 -34.64 4.12 13.92
N GLU A 15 -34.61 4.31 15.24
CA GLU A 15 -34.09 5.54 15.85
C GLU A 15 -32.56 5.68 15.74
N ASN A 16 -31.83 4.56 15.62
CA ASN A 16 -30.36 4.53 15.65
C ASN A 16 -29.75 4.06 14.31
N LEU A 17 -30.39 4.38 13.18
CA LEU A 17 -29.87 3.98 11.86
C LEU A 17 -28.48 4.55 11.55
N ASP A 18 -28.13 5.67 12.19
CA ASP A 18 -26.82 6.34 12.16
C ASP A 18 -25.67 5.44 12.61
N LYS A 19 -25.94 4.44 13.47
CA LYS A 19 -24.96 3.47 13.96
C LYS A 19 -24.68 2.35 12.96
N THR A 20 -23.51 1.72 13.09
CA THR A 20 -23.16 0.54 12.30
C THR A 20 -23.99 -0.67 12.72
N SER A 21 -24.20 -1.61 11.80
CA SER A 21 -24.91 -2.86 12.14
C SER A 21 -24.19 -3.65 13.25
N ARG A 22 -22.89 -3.41 13.46
CA ARG A 22 -22.10 -3.98 14.55
C ARG A 22 -22.43 -3.34 15.90
N GLU A 23 -22.54 -2.01 15.95
CA GLU A 23 -22.91 -1.28 17.17
C GLU A 23 -24.36 -1.58 17.57
N LEU A 24 -25.28 -1.61 16.60
CA LEU A 24 -26.67 -2.02 16.83
C LEU A 24 -26.76 -3.46 17.34
N ALA A 25 -25.97 -4.37 16.76
CA ALA A 25 -25.87 -5.75 17.21
C ALA A 25 -25.36 -5.87 18.65
N ALA A 26 -24.34 -5.10 19.01
CA ALA A 26 -23.81 -5.07 20.38
C ALA A 26 -24.84 -4.52 21.38
N ALA A 27 -25.56 -3.46 21.03
CA ALA A 27 -26.56 -2.84 21.89
C ALA A 27 -27.78 -3.74 22.16
N ILE A 28 -28.23 -4.50 21.15
CA ILE A 28 -29.43 -5.35 21.24
C ILE A 28 -29.07 -6.80 21.63
N GLY A 29 -27.78 -7.15 21.67
CA GLY A 29 -27.31 -8.51 21.93
C GLY A 29 -27.74 -9.49 20.83
N ARG A 30 -27.63 -9.07 19.56
CA ARG A 30 -27.97 -9.89 18.37
C ARG A 30 -26.80 -10.03 17.42
N PRO A 31 -26.72 -11.09 16.61
CA PRO A 31 -25.71 -11.20 15.56
C PRO A 31 -25.83 -10.07 14.52
N VAL A 32 -24.70 -9.55 14.06
CA VAL A 32 -24.64 -8.48 13.04
C VAL A 32 -25.47 -8.80 11.80
N GLN A 33 -25.41 -10.05 11.34
CA GLN A 33 -26.18 -10.50 10.17
C GLN A 33 -27.69 -10.39 10.38
N ALA A 34 -28.18 -10.71 11.59
CA ALA A 34 -29.60 -10.64 11.91
C ALA A 34 -30.11 -9.20 11.89
N VAL A 35 -29.31 -8.25 12.40
CA VAL A 35 -29.62 -6.81 12.35
C VAL A 35 -29.68 -6.33 10.91
N SER A 36 -28.70 -6.68 10.07
CA SER A 36 -28.69 -6.29 8.66
C SER A 36 -29.90 -6.84 7.89
N VAL A 37 -30.26 -8.11 8.09
CA VAL A 37 -31.47 -8.70 7.48
C VAL A 37 -32.73 -8.00 7.96
N MET A 38 -32.80 -7.63 9.24
CA MET A 38 -33.98 -6.94 9.77
C MET A 38 -34.12 -5.52 9.22
N ILE A 39 -33.03 -4.75 9.12
CA ILE A 39 -33.00 -3.43 8.47
C ILE A 39 -33.55 -3.54 7.04
N SER A 40 -33.04 -4.50 6.25
CA SER A 40 -33.54 -4.74 4.88
C SER A 40 -35.02 -5.15 4.86
N LYS A 41 -35.46 -6.01 5.78
CA LYS A 41 -36.86 -6.47 5.86
C LYS A 41 -37.82 -5.37 6.24
N MET A 42 -37.38 -4.40 7.05
CA MET A 42 -38.16 -3.21 7.41
C MET A 42 -38.17 -2.16 6.30
N GLY A 43 -37.48 -2.39 5.18
CA GLY A 43 -37.37 -1.41 4.09
C GLY A 43 -36.61 -0.15 4.49
N LEU A 44 -35.85 -0.19 5.59
CA LEU A 44 -35.08 0.95 6.07
C LEU A 44 -33.84 1.06 5.19
N THR A 45 -33.87 2.00 4.25
CA THR A 45 -32.71 2.35 3.45
C THR A 45 -31.94 3.46 4.16
N ARG A 46 -30.61 3.34 4.18
CA ARG A 46 -29.71 4.36 4.76
C ARG A 46 -29.50 5.52 3.78
N GLU A 47 -30.57 6.00 3.15
CA GLU A 47 -30.50 6.99 2.06
C GLU A 47 -30.11 8.39 2.57
N ASP A 48 -30.52 8.73 3.79
CA ASP A 48 -30.24 10.05 4.41
C ASP A 48 -29.01 10.07 5.32
N LEU A 49 -28.32 8.95 5.48
CA LEU A 49 -27.11 8.89 6.30
C LEU A 49 -25.88 9.27 5.49
N ALA A 50 -24.92 9.94 6.15
CA ALA A 50 -23.63 10.28 5.57
C ALA A 50 -23.05 9.06 4.81
N PRO A 51 -22.66 9.21 3.54
CA PRO A 51 -22.32 8.10 2.67
C PRO A 51 -21.14 7.31 3.25
N ARG A 52 -21.44 6.13 3.79
CA ARG A 52 -20.40 5.19 4.22
C ARG A 52 -19.69 4.65 2.99
N SER A 53 -18.39 4.35 3.13
CA SER A 53 -17.61 3.71 2.09
C SER A 53 -18.33 2.47 1.53
N GLY A 54 -18.63 2.47 0.23
CA GLY A 54 -19.30 1.36 -0.46
C GLY A 54 -20.79 1.56 -0.78
N ILE A 55 -21.46 2.60 -0.26
CA ILE A 55 -22.81 2.97 -0.74
C ILE A 55 -22.65 3.75 -2.05
N LYS A 56 -23.42 3.41 -3.09
CA LYS A 56 -23.49 4.19 -4.33
C LYS A 56 -24.04 5.59 -4.00
N SER A 57 -23.15 6.53 -3.72
CA SER A 57 -23.53 7.93 -3.55
C SER A 57 -24.11 8.42 -4.87
N LYS A 58 -25.34 8.94 -4.84
CA LYS A 58 -25.92 9.64 -5.98
C LYS A 58 -25.07 10.91 -6.19
N PHE A 59 -24.68 11.16 -7.45
CA PHE A 59 -24.09 12.43 -7.86
C PHE A 59 -25.23 13.28 -8.41
N SER A 60 -25.35 14.51 -7.91
CA SER A 60 -26.22 15.50 -8.53
C SER A 60 -25.60 16.02 -9.83
N ASP A 61 -26.38 16.68 -10.68
CA ASP A 61 -25.85 17.33 -11.88
C ASP A 61 -24.83 18.43 -11.49
N ALA A 62 -25.09 19.16 -10.40
CA ALA A 62 -24.14 20.13 -9.84
C ALA A 62 -22.82 19.49 -9.38
N ASP A 63 -22.86 18.28 -8.81
CA ASP A 63 -21.65 17.53 -8.45
C ASP A 63 -20.84 17.19 -9.72
N ILE A 64 -21.51 16.83 -10.81
CA ILE A 64 -20.88 16.46 -12.08
C ILE A 64 -20.25 17.70 -12.73
N ASP A 65 -20.94 18.83 -12.73
CA ASP A 65 -20.40 20.08 -13.28
C ASP A 65 -19.22 20.57 -12.45
N PHE A 66 -19.30 20.48 -11.12
CA PHE A 66 -18.17 20.76 -10.24
C PHE A 66 -16.96 19.88 -10.55
N LEU A 67 -17.17 18.57 -10.81
CA LEU A 67 -16.09 17.67 -11.23
C LEU A 67 -15.43 18.12 -12.53
N ARG A 68 -16.23 18.48 -13.55
CA ARG A 68 -15.72 18.92 -14.86
C ARG A 68 -14.89 20.19 -14.76
N GLU A 69 -15.34 21.16 -13.97
CA GLU A 69 -14.68 22.46 -13.84
C GLU A 69 -13.40 22.44 -13.00
N ASN A 70 -13.28 21.46 -12.09
CA ASN A 70 -12.23 21.43 -11.08
C ASN A 70 -11.28 20.23 -11.20
N ILE A 71 -11.48 19.32 -12.16
CA ILE A 71 -10.64 18.12 -12.33
C ILE A 71 -9.16 18.46 -12.50
N ASP A 72 -8.85 19.55 -13.21
CA ASP A 72 -7.47 20.00 -13.45
C ASP A 72 -6.94 20.96 -12.37
N LYS A 73 -7.82 21.56 -11.56
CA LYS A 73 -7.46 22.58 -10.56
C LYS A 73 -7.23 22.02 -9.16
N LEU A 74 -8.07 21.08 -8.74
CA LEU A 74 -8.06 20.50 -7.39
C LEU A 74 -7.59 19.06 -7.46
N THR A 75 -7.02 18.51 -6.40
CA THR A 75 -6.71 17.08 -6.27
C THR A 75 -7.98 16.25 -6.01
N ASN A 76 -7.96 14.94 -6.31
CA ASN A 76 -9.12 14.08 -6.04
C ASN A 76 -9.49 14.02 -4.53
N ARG A 77 -8.56 14.32 -3.63
CA ARG A 77 -8.82 14.41 -2.19
C ARG A 77 -9.58 15.69 -1.83
N GLU A 78 -9.19 16.83 -2.39
CA GLU A 78 -9.88 18.11 -2.18
C GLU A 78 -11.28 18.08 -2.78
N ILE A 79 -11.42 17.53 -3.99
CA ILE A 79 -12.73 17.30 -4.62
C ILE A 79 -13.61 16.41 -3.73
N ALA A 80 -13.05 15.33 -3.18
CA ALA A 80 -13.78 14.43 -2.29
C ALA A 80 -14.23 15.11 -1.00
N ALA A 81 -13.37 15.94 -0.40
CA ALA A 81 -13.71 16.73 0.77
C ALA A 81 -14.82 17.74 0.47
N HIS A 82 -14.74 18.45 -0.66
CA HIS A 82 -15.75 19.45 -1.06
C HIS A 82 -17.12 18.82 -1.31
N LEU A 83 -17.15 17.68 -2.00
CA LEU A 83 -18.39 16.94 -2.28
C LEU A 83 -18.90 16.14 -1.07
N GLN A 84 -18.15 16.10 0.03
CA GLN A 84 -18.42 15.24 1.20
C GLN A 84 -18.60 13.77 0.82
N LYS A 85 -17.84 13.30 -0.18
CA LYS A 85 -17.84 11.92 -0.68
C LYS A 85 -16.49 11.26 -0.42
N THR A 86 -16.45 9.93 -0.39
CA THR A 86 -15.17 9.23 -0.25
C THR A 86 -14.31 9.37 -1.51
N LEU A 87 -12.98 9.38 -1.33
CA LEU A 87 -12.01 9.46 -2.43
C LEU A 87 -12.25 8.39 -3.51
N THR A 88 -12.63 7.17 -3.10
CA THR A 88 -12.91 6.06 -4.02
C THR A 88 -14.14 6.32 -4.87
N VAL A 89 -15.22 6.83 -4.27
CA VAL A 89 -16.47 7.16 -4.98
C VAL A 89 -16.24 8.25 -6.02
N VAL A 90 -15.50 9.31 -5.65
CA VAL A 90 -15.13 10.39 -6.59
C VAL A 90 -14.27 9.87 -7.74
N ARG A 91 -13.25 9.05 -7.45
CA ARG A 91 -12.40 8.43 -8.50
C ARG A 91 -13.21 7.60 -9.47
N ASN A 92 -14.11 6.75 -8.96
CA ASN A 92 -14.95 5.91 -9.81
C ASN A 92 -15.85 6.76 -10.70
N LYS A 93 -16.43 7.85 -10.17
CA LYS A 93 -17.27 8.74 -10.97
C LYS A 93 -16.48 9.51 -12.03
N ILE A 94 -15.29 9.99 -11.69
CA ILE A 94 -14.36 10.59 -12.66
C ILE A 94 -14.06 9.62 -13.81
N TYR A 95 -13.78 8.35 -13.51
CA TYR A 95 -13.56 7.32 -14.53
C TYR A 95 -14.81 7.02 -15.36
N GLU A 96 -15.98 6.94 -14.73
CA GLU A 96 -17.26 6.73 -15.40
C GLU A 96 -17.58 7.86 -16.38
N LEU A 97 -17.24 9.10 -16.01
CA LEU A 97 -17.42 10.28 -16.86
C LEU A 97 -16.32 10.44 -17.92
N GLY A 98 -15.33 9.56 -17.96
CA GLY A 98 -14.18 9.67 -18.88
C GLY A 98 -13.30 10.89 -18.62
N LEU A 99 -13.42 11.52 -17.44
CA LEU A 99 -12.62 12.69 -17.09
C LEU A 99 -11.20 12.23 -16.78
N GLN A 100 -10.26 12.62 -17.64
CA GLN A 100 -8.84 12.43 -17.40
C GLN A 100 -8.26 13.77 -16.93
N ARG A 101 -7.37 13.73 -15.94
CA ARG A 101 -6.57 14.90 -15.63
C ARG A 101 -5.66 15.15 -16.81
N ASN A 102 -5.70 16.37 -17.34
CA ASN A 102 -4.68 16.81 -18.27
C ASN A 102 -3.33 16.60 -17.59
N GLU A 103 -2.48 15.83 -18.28
CA GLU A 103 -1.16 15.32 -17.94
C GLU A 103 -0.65 15.62 -16.53
N LYS A 104 -0.34 14.56 -15.77
CA LYS A 104 0.48 14.73 -14.56
C LYS A 104 1.66 15.60 -14.95
N PRO A 105 1.88 16.77 -14.31
CA PRO A 105 3.04 17.59 -14.59
C PRO A 105 4.24 16.65 -14.61
N ASP A 106 5.01 16.63 -15.70
CA ASP A 106 6.11 15.68 -15.79
C ASP A 106 6.95 15.91 -14.54
N GLU A 107 7.01 14.89 -13.69
CA GLU A 107 7.52 15.02 -12.31
C GLU A 107 9.03 15.32 -12.30
N TRP A 108 9.62 15.41 -13.49
CA TRP A 108 11.02 15.56 -13.78
C TRP A 108 11.27 16.83 -14.60
N SER A 109 12.10 17.73 -14.08
CA SER A 109 12.60 18.87 -14.85
C SER A 109 13.52 18.41 -15.98
N GLY A 110 13.75 19.28 -16.97
CA GLY A 110 14.70 19.01 -18.05
C GLY A 110 16.09 18.64 -17.53
N ASP A 111 16.57 19.36 -16.51
CA ASP A 111 17.88 19.12 -15.88
C ASP A 111 17.95 17.75 -15.19
N GLN A 112 16.86 17.34 -14.54
CA GLN A 112 16.76 16.02 -13.90
C GLN A 112 16.81 14.89 -14.93
N VAL A 113 16.16 15.08 -16.08
CA VAL A 113 16.21 14.14 -17.20
C VAL A 113 17.61 14.11 -17.81
N ALA A 114 18.23 15.27 -18.04
CA ALA A 114 19.58 15.38 -18.58
C ALA A 114 20.60 14.65 -17.71
N PHE A 115 20.56 14.89 -16.39
CA PHE A 115 21.41 14.20 -15.43
C PHE A 115 21.25 12.67 -15.49
N LEU A 116 20.01 12.17 -15.58
CA LEU A 116 19.75 10.74 -15.71
C LEU A 116 20.32 10.18 -17.03
N VAL A 117 20.11 10.86 -18.15
CA VAL A 117 20.60 10.43 -19.48
C VAL A 117 22.12 10.37 -19.53
N GLU A 118 22.81 11.31 -18.89
CA GLU A 118 24.26 11.35 -18.86
C GLU A 118 24.84 10.22 -17.98
N ASN A 119 24.21 9.92 -16.84
CA ASN A 119 24.79 9.08 -15.80
C ASN A 119 24.26 7.64 -15.74
N TYR A 120 23.16 7.30 -16.44
CA TYR A 120 22.52 5.99 -16.27
C TYR A 120 23.40 4.80 -16.65
N ARG A 121 24.37 4.96 -17.55
CA ARG A 121 25.24 3.85 -18.01
C ARG A 121 26.29 3.45 -17.00
N THR A 122 26.78 4.40 -16.21
CA THR A 122 27.92 4.24 -15.30
C THR A 122 27.47 4.12 -13.85
N ILE A 123 26.36 4.75 -13.48
CA ILE A 123 25.86 4.80 -12.11
C ILE A 123 24.61 3.93 -11.94
N GLY A 124 24.53 3.24 -10.81
CA GLY A 124 23.36 2.42 -10.45
C GLY A 124 22.12 3.25 -10.07
N ASP A 125 20.92 2.69 -10.31
CA ASP A 125 19.63 3.38 -10.07
C ASP A 125 19.44 3.88 -8.62
N VAL A 126 20.10 3.26 -7.64
CA VAL A 126 20.04 3.69 -6.22
C VAL A 126 20.85 4.96 -6.02
N GLU A 127 22.10 4.95 -6.49
CA GLU A 127 23.04 6.05 -6.33
C GLU A 127 22.63 7.28 -7.14
N ILE A 128 22.11 7.08 -8.35
CA ILE A 128 21.48 8.16 -9.11
C ILE A 128 20.37 8.80 -8.28
N GLY A 129 19.55 8.00 -7.58
CA GLY A 129 18.51 8.52 -6.71
C GLY A 129 19.06 9.36 -5.56
N GLU A 130 20.11 8.89 -4.89
CA GLU A 130 20.80 9.62 -3.80
C GLU A 130 21.36 10.96 -4.31
N LEU A 131 22.15 10.93 -5.39
CA LEU A 131 22.73 12.13 -6.01
C LEU A 131 21.65 13.12 -6.46
N MET A 132 20.57 12.64 -7.08
CA MET A 132 19.46 13.51 -7.48
C MET A 132 18.72 14.11 -6.28
N ASN A 133 18.61 13.41 -5.16
CA ASN A 133 18.00 13.97 -3.95
C ASN A 133 18.86 15.06 -3.32
N GLU A 134 20.18 14.99 -3.47
CA GLU A 134 21.14 16.00 -3.03
C GLU A 134 21.16 17.22 -3.97
N MET A 135 21.19 16.97 -5.29
CA MET A 135 21.23 18.03 -6.32
C MET A 135 19.91 18.76 -6.48
N PHE A 136 18.79 18.06 -6.29
CA PHE A 136 17.43 18.60 -6.48
C PHE A 136 16.62 18.41 -5.19
N PRO A 137 17.00 19.09 -4.08
CA PRO A 137 16.36 18.91 -2.79
C PRO A 137 14.89 19.33 -2.79
N ASP A 138 14.55 20.33 -3.62
CA ASP A 138 13.21 20.93 -3.78
C ASP A 138 12.28 20.11 -4.71
N SER A 139 12.74 18.96 -5.20
CA SER A 139 11.90 18.06 -5.99
C SER A 139 10.65 17.65 -5.21
N ILE A 140 9.50 17.65 -5.90
CA ILE A 140 8.19 17.30 -5.31
C ILE A 140 8.19 15.90 -4.69
N ARG A 141 9.01 14.99 -5.23
CA ARG A 141 9.16 13.62 -4.73
C ARG A 141 10.62 13.23 -4.68
N LYS A 142 10.97 12.45 -3.66
CA LYS A 142 12.30 11.84 -3.55
C LYS A 142 12.54 10.80 -4.65
N PHE A 143 13.75 10.82 -5.19
CA PHE A 143 14.23 9.91 -6.20
C PHE A 143 14.69 8.60 -5.54
N GLY A 144 13.83 7.59 -5.54
CA GLY A 144 14.19 6.23 -5.12
C GLY A 144 14.52 5.34 -6.32
N ARG A 145 15.18 4.20 -6.08
CA ARG A 145 15.52 3.19 -7.11
C ARG A 145 14.38 2.90 -8.09
N ARG A 146 13.16 2.69 -7.59
CA ARG A 146 11.99 2.38 -8.43
C ARG A 146 11.58 3.56 -9.31
N THR A 147 11.67 4.78 -8.79
CA THR A 147 11.37 6.02 -9.53
C THR A 147 12.37 6.20 -10.67
N ILE A 148 13.67 6.08 -10.38
CA ILE A 148 14.75 6.13 -11.39
C ILE A 148 14.54 5.06 -12.47
N ASN A 149 14.35 3.80 -12.05
CA ASN A 149 14.15 2.69 -12.99
C ASN A 149 12.95 2.90 -13.91
N LYS A 150 11.84 3.40 -13.36
CA LYS A 150 10.63 3.69 -14.12
C LYS A 150 10.87 4.79 -15.15
N LYS A 151 11.48 5.92 -14.75
CA LYS A 151 11.76 7.03 -15.68
C LYS A 151 12.76 6.58 -16.75
N ARG A 152 13.81 5.84 -16.38
CA ARG A 152 14.79 5.25 -17.31
C ARG A 152 14.11 4.38 -18.38
N LYS A 153 13.20 3.49 -17.98
CA LYS A 153 12.42 2.66 -18.92
C LYS A 153 11.51 3.47 -19.84
N LEU A 154 10.83 4.49 -19.30
CA LEU A 154 9.98 5.39 -20.10
C LEU A 154 10.79 6.14 -21.17
N LEU A 155 12.03 6.51 -20.86
CA LEU A 155 12.95 7.17 -21.78
C LEU A 155 13.71 6.20 -22.70
N GLY A 156 13.43 4.89 -22.65
CA GLY A 156 14.12 3.89 -23.47
C GLY A 156 15.60 3.69 -23.13
N LEU A 157 16.06 4.14 -21.96
CA LEU A 157 17.46 4.12 -21.57
C LEU A 157 17.88 2.74 -21.04
N LEU A 158 18.08 1.77 -21.93
CA LEU A 158 18.48 0.41 -21.55
C LEU A 158 19.99 0.30 -21.29
N ARG A 159 20.39 -0.51 -20.30
CA ARG A 159 21.79 -0.86 -20.03
C ARG A 159 22.11 -2.20 -20.69
N SER A 160 23.30 -2.31 -21.25
CA SER A 160 23.87 -3.58 -21.70
C SER A 160 24.28 -4.47 -20.52
N PRO A 161 24.39 -5.79 -20.72
CA PRO A 161 24.89 -6.71 -19.69
C PRO A 161 26.31 -6.39 -19.20
N ALA A 162 27.14 -5.74 -20.02
CA ALA A 162 28.48 -5.32 -19.64
C ALA A 162 28.44 -4.10 -18.70
N GLU A 163 27.63 -3.10 -19.02
CA GLU A 163 27.41 -1.92 -18.15
C GLU A 163 26.81 -2.33 -16.80
N ILE A 164 25.86 -3.26 -16.79
CA ILE A 164 25.28 -3.79 -15.55
C ILE A 164 26.35 -4.47 -14.69
N ARG A 165 27.21 -5.30 -15.29
CA ARG A 165 28.33 -5.94 -14.58
C ARG A 165 29.30 -4.91 -14.01
N ALA A 166 29.68 -3.90 -14.79
CA ALA A 166 30.56 -2.83 -14.33
C ALA A 166 29.97 -2.06 -13.12
N ILE A 167 28.67 -1.76 -13.13
CA ILE A 167 27.98 -1.12 -12.00
C ILE A 167 27.95 -2.03 -10.77
N ILE A 168 27.72 -3.32 -10.94
CA ILE A 168 27.73 -4.29 -9.83
C ILE A 168 29.14 -4.43 -9.26
N ASP A 169 30.15 -4.35 -10.13
CA ASP A 169 31.54 -4.52 -9.74
C ASP A 169 32.14 -3.31 -9.04
N ASP A 170 31.53 -2.14 -9.19
CA ASP A 170 31.88 -0.92 -8.48
C ASP A 170 31.88 -1.11 -6.95
N GLU A 171 32.98 -0.71 -6.31
CA GLU A 171 33.20 -0.92 -4.87
C GLU A 171 32.17 -0.20 -4.01
N LYS A 172 31.70 0.99 -4.42
CA LYS A 172 30.64 1.71 -3.69
C LYS A 172 29.32 0.97 -3.79
N HIS A 173 29.00 0.39 -4.95
CA HIS A 173 27.83 -0.48 -5.09
C HIS A 173 27.94 -1.73 -4.21
N LYS A 174 29.08 -2.42 -4.21
CA LYS A 174 29.35 -3.59 -3.35
C LYS A 174 29.22 -3.24 -1.87
N ALA A 175 29.77 -2.12 -1.41
CA ALA A 175 29.67 -1.68 -0.02
C ALA A 175 28.21 -1.44 0.42
N ARG A 176 27.39 -0.81 -0.43
CA ARG A 176 25.96 -0.60 -0.15
C ARG A 176 25.18 -1.90 -0.13
N CYS A 177 25.41 -2.79 -1.10
CA CYS A 177 24.81 -4.12 -1.11
C CYS A 177 25.20 -4.93 0.14
N ASN A 178 26.45 -4.83 0.58
CA ASN A 178 26.92 -5.45 1.82
C ASN A 178 26.27 -4.85 3.06
N THR A 179 26.06 -3.53 3.11
CA THR A 179 25.32 -2.87 4.20
C THR A 179 23.86 -3.29 4.22
N ILE A 180 23.19 -3.36 3.06
CA ILE A 180 21.82 -3.87 2.95
C ILE A 180 21.75 -5.34 3.35
N LEU A 181 22.72 -6.17 2.99
CA LEU A 181 22.79 -7.57 3.43
C LEU A 181 22.96 -7.65 4.95
N ARG A 182 23.96 -6.96 5.52
CA ARG A 182 24.26 -6.90 6.97
C ARG A 182 23.06 -6.42 7.78
N ASN A 183 22.38 -5.37 7.30
CA ASN A 183 21.25 -4.73 7.97
C ASN A 183 19.89 -5.30 7.56
N SER A 184 19.84 -6.20 6.58
CA SER A 184 18.61 -6.93 6.29
C SER A 184 18.29 -7.74 7.54
N GLY A 185 17.09 -7.53 8.12
CA GLY A 185 16.59 -8.34 9.26
C GLY A 185 16.53 -9.86 8.97
N SER A 186 16.85 -10.20 7.73
CA SER A 186 17.15 -11.48 7.11
C SER A 186 18.43 -12.18 7.61
N LEU A 187 19.47 -11.45 8.01
CA LEU A 187 20.70 -12.04 8.58
C LEU A 187 20.67 -12.10 10.12
N HIS A 188 20.00 -11.13 10.74
CA HIS A 188 19.88 -10.97 12.19
C HIS A 188 18.41 -10.96 12.59
N TYR A 189 17.77 -12.13 12.54
CA TYR A 189 16.38 -12.28 12.99
C TYR A 189 16.31 -12.03 14.50
N LYS A 190 15.60 -10.97 14.92
CA LYS A 190 15.33 -10.68 16.34
C LYS A 190 14.63 -11.87 17.01
N ASP A 191 14.99 -12.17 18.25
CA ASP A 191 14.46 -13.32 19.03
C ASP A 191 12.94 -13.36 19.03
N GLY A 192 12.28 -12.23 19.28
CA GLY A 192 10.81 -12.15 19.28
C GLY A 192 10.17 -12.52 17.94
N TRP A 193 10.82 -12.20 16.82
CA TRP A 193 10.33 -12.61 15.50
C TRP A 193 10.56 -14.11 15.28
N VAL A 194 11.72 -14.65 15.67
CA VAL A 194 12.00 -16.10 15.58
C VAL A 194 11.01 -16.89 16.44
N ALA A 195 10.75 -16.45 17.67
CA ALA A 195 9.75 -17.02 18.57
C ALA A 195 8.35 -17.02 17.93
N MET A 196 7.95 -15.92 17.30
CA MET A 196 6.68 -15.83 16.55
C MET A 196 6.61 -16.83 15.39
N THR A 197 7.74 -17.13 14.72
CA THR A 197 7.76 -18.18 13.67
C THR A 197 7.64 -19.60 14.22
N LEU A 198 7.94 -19.83 15.51
CA LEU A 198 7.75 -21.10 16.18
C LEU A 198 6.29 -21.30 16.63
N THR A 199 5.65 -20.26 17.15
CA THR A 199 4.28 -20.33 17.67
C THR A 199 3.21 -20.30 16.57
N GLY A 200 3.48 -19.61 15.46
CA GLY A 200 2.50 -19.34 14.42
C GLY A 200 1.57 -18.16 14.76
N LYS A 201 0.86 -17.64 13.76
CA LYS A 201 0.10 -16.37 13.86
C LYS A 201 -1.03 -16.38 14.90
N ASN A 202 -1.55 -17.55 15.26
CA ASN A 202 -2.72 -17.69 16.13
C ASN A 202 -2.35 -17.89 17.62
N HIS A 203 -1.07 -18.04 17.94
CA HIS A 203 -0.59 -18.36 19.30
C HIS A 203 0.47 -17.35 19.76
N THR A 204 0.18 -16.07 19.59
CA THR A 204 1.10 -14.97 19.98
C THR A 204 1.30 -14.90 21.50
N ASP A 205 0.37 -15.43 22.28
CA ASP A 205 0.44 -15.55 23.74
C ASP A 205 1.59 -16.45 24.23
N GLN A 206 2.04 -17.39 23.40
CA GLN A 206 3.11 -18.33 23.75
C GLN A 206 4.52 -17.77 23.49
N ILE A 207 4.65 -16.61 22.83
CA ILE A 207 5.94 -16.00 22.49
C ILE A 207 6.87 -15.84 23.72
N PRO A 208 6.40 -15.33 24.88
CA PRO A 208 7.25 -15.22 26.07
C PRO A 208 7.78 -16.55 26.58
N THR A 209 7.05 -17.66 26.35
CA THR A 209 7.51 -19.01 26.73
C THR A 209 8.69 -19.42 25.87
N PHE A 210 8.64 -19.23 24.55
CA PHE A 210 9.74 -19.57 23.66
C PHE A 210 10.98 -18.69 23.86
N LEU A 211 10.81 -17.44 24.29
CA LEU A 211 11.93 -16.55 24.62
C LEU A 211 12.74 -17.01 25.84
N LYS A 212 12.21 -17.90 26.69
CA LYS A 212 12.96 -18.51 27.79
C LYS A 212 13.95 -19.58 27.34
N TYR A 213 13.88 -20.03 26.08
CA TYR A 213 14.67 -21.13 25.51
C TYR A 213 15.56 -20.63 24.36
N PRO A 214 16.68 -19.94 24.66
CA PRO A 214 17.54 -19.33 23.65
C PRO A 214 18.11 -20.34 22.64
N GLU A 215 18.38 -21.57 23.07
CA GLU A 215 18.85 -22.66 22.21
C GLU A 215 17.85 -23.01 21.10
N LEU A 216 16.55 -22.98 21.40
CA LEU A 216 15.50 -23.26 20.43
C LEU A 216 15.36 -22.10 19.43
N ILE A 217 15.56 -20.87 19.90
CA ILE A 217 15.61 -19.67 19.06
C ILE A 217 16.81 -19.73 18.11
N GLU A 218 18.01 -20.06 18.59
CA GLU A 218 19.19 -20.20 17.72
C GLU A 218 19.03 -21.33 16.70
N PHE A 219 18.51 -22.49 17.12
CA PHE A 219 18.23 -23.60 16.21
C PHE A 219 17.26 -23.17 15.09
N LYS A 220 16.15 -22.51 15.45
CA LYS A 220 15.19 -22.03 14.46
C LYS A 220 15.79 -20.97 13.55
N ARG A 221 16.62 -20.08 14.09
CA ARG A 221 17.36 -19.07 13.32
C ARG A 221 18.28 -19.73 12.31
N ALA A 222 19.03 -20.76 12.71
CA ALA A 222 19.88 -21.54 11.82
C ALA A 222 19.05 -22.25 10.72
N GLN A 223 17.93 -22.87 11.09
CA GLN A 223 16.99 -23.49 10.14
C GLN A 223 16.49 -22.49 9.09
N LEU A 224 16.08 -21.29 9.51
CA LEU A 224 15.60 -20.23 8.62
C LEU A 224 16.71 -19.73 7.68
N LYS A 225 17.94 -19.60 8.18
CA LYS A 225 19.12 -19.26 7.36
C LYS A 225 19.39 -20.34 6.32
N LEU A 226 19.36 -21.62 6.70
CA LEU A 226 19.56 -22.75 5.80
C LEU A 226 18.47 -22.82 4.72
N ASN A 227 17.18 -22.75 5.10
CA ASN A 227 16.07 -22.75 4.14
C ASN A 227 16.19 -21.61 3.12
N ARG A 228 16.70 -20.46 3.55
CA ARG A 228 16.91 -19.32 2.66
C ARG A 228 18.10 -19.52 1.73
N ALA A 229 19.19 -20.12 2.22
CA ALA A 229 20.33 -20.50 1.39
C ALA A 229 19.93 -21.54 0.33
N LEU A 230 19.16 -22.56 0.72
CA LEU A 230 18.64 -23.59 -0.19
C LEU A 230 17.63 -23.03 -1.21
N LYS A 231 16.85 -22.01 -0.84
CA LYS A 231 15.92 -21.35 -1.77
C LYS A 231 16.63 -20.49 -2.83
N LYS A 232 17.94 -20.24 -2.69
CA LYS A 232 18.76 -19.59 -3.71
C LYS A 232 19.45 -20.65 -4.57
N PRO A 233 18.80 -21.07 -5.67
CA PRO A 233 19.49 -20.94 -6.95
C PRO A 233 18.75 -20.07 -7.98
N ASP A 234 17.40 -20.04 -7.98
CA ASP A 234 16.67 -19.45 -9.12
C ASP A 234 16.06 -18.06 -8.86
N ASN A 235 16.11 -17.58 -7.61
CA ASN A 235 15.36 -16.38 -7.19
C ASN A 235 16.26 -15.28 -6.63
N ASP A 236 17.54 -15.27 -7.01
CA ASP A 236 18.30 -14.03 -6.99
C ASP A 236 17.65 -13.11 -8.03
N ASN A 237 16.76 -12.24 -7.54
CA ASN A 237 16.23 -11.07 -8.23
C ASN A 237 17.32 -10.05 -8.64
N CYS A 238 18.58 -10.47 -8.67
CA CYS A 238 19.70 -9.87 -9.35
C CYS A 238 19.87 -10.41 -10.78
N ASN A 239 19.31 -11.58 -11.11
CA ASN A 239 19.40 -12.28 -12.40
C ASN A 239 18.15 -12.16 -13.29
N ASN A 240 17.19 -11.27 -12.99
CA ASN A 240 16.06 -10.97 -13.89
C ASN A 240 16.47 -10.15 -15.15
N THR A 241 17.61 -10.47 -15.75
CA THR A 241 18.09 -10.02 -17.06
C THR A 241 19.10 -11.03 -17.64
N ILE A 242 18.79 -12.32 -17.70
CA ILE A 242 19.35 -13.23 -18.72
C ILE A 242 18.25 -14.25 -19.05
N ASP A 243 17.44 -13.91 -20.06
CA ASP A 243 17.14 -14.72 -21.26
C ASP A 243 16.37 -13.82 -22.24
#